data_AF-A0A944BXJ3-F1
#
_entry.id   AF-A0A944BXJ3-F1
#
_cell.length_a   1.000
_cell.length_b   1.000
_cell.length_c   1.000
_cell.angle_alpha   90.00
_cell.angle_beta   90.00
_cell.angle_gamma   90.00
#
_symmetry.space_group_name_H-M   'P 1'
#
loop_
_entity.id
_entity.type
_entity.pdbx_description
1 polymer ?
#
loop_
_entity_poly.entity_id
_entity_poly.type
_entity_poly.pdbx_seq_one_letter_code
_entity_poly.pdbx_strand_id
1 'polypeptide(L)'
;MPTDEGSAPWSASNTLNSSGNMENAVASVSSNGLVTGKTAGETTLHLFGRRNYTSHNEATKKITVVEVEPKSITVTAPTKTEYVEGESELDLTNLKVELTYDRADLEKYYGEDWATVSDDQLRVEVSDYTVSEINQKILDDEQYIVVSVVRAGKTYRGVFSITLKSKELTDIEITNPQYKYIEGVTELDLSGLTVKANYANAESEFVTDYTVDTSAFDPKLFNEEQQITVTYTHAGRSASKTFPVIVYGIPVLSVDNGGYDGNWTADRVV
;
A
#
# COMPACT_ATOMS: atom_id res chain seq x y z
N MET A 1 -17.45 -31.31 -3.82
CA MET A 1 -18.87 -31.20 -4.18
C MET A 1 -19.68 -31.78 -3.05
N PRO A 2 -20.53 -31.03 -2.35
CA PRO A 2 -21.39 -31.59 -1.31
C PRO A 2 -22.70 -32.09 -1.96
N THR A 3 -22.94 -33.39 -1.84
CA THR A 3 -24.23 -34.03 -2.14
C THR A 3 -25.12 -33.90 -0.90
N ASP A 4 -26.16 -33.08 -0.96
CA ASP A 4 -27.23 -33.12 0.03
C ASP A 4 -28.60 -33.06 -0.67
N GLU A 5 -28.86 -34.13 -1.42
CA GLU A 5 -30.21 -34.56 -1.76
C GLU A 5 -30.82 -35.20 -0.50
N GLY A 6 -31.36 -34.36 0.39
CA GLY A 6 -32.39 -34.74 1.38
C GLY A 6 -32.11 -35.95 2.27
N SER A 7 -30.83 -36.29 2.49
CA SER A 7 -30.45 -37.47 3.26
C SER A 7 -29.95 -37.02 4.63
N ALA A 8 -30.69 -37.34 5.69
CA ALA A 8 -30.34 -36.96 7.06
C ALA A 8 -28.85 -37.24 7.35
N PRO A 9 -28.06 -36.23 7.76
CA PRO A 9 -26.60 -36.35 7.85
C PRO A 9 -26.09 -37.26 8.99
N TRP A 10 -26.97 -37.98 9.69
CA TRP A 10 -26.61 -38.88 10.79
C TRP A 10 -27.40 -40.19 10.76
N SER A 11 -26.67 -41.29 10.98
CA SER A 11 -27.26 -42.54 11.44
C SER A 11 -27.58 -42.43 12.93
N ALA A 12 -28.74 -42.95 13.34
CA ALA A 12 -29.18 -42.91 14.73
C ALA A 12 -28.16 -43.61 15.65
N SER A 13 -27.37 -42.83 16.40
CA SER A 13 -26.52 -43.32 17.48
C SER A 13 -27.29 -43.28 18.80
N ASN A 14 -27.14 -44.32 19.63
CA ASN A 14 -27.77 -44.47 20.96
C ASN A 14 -27.36 -43.39 21.99
N THR A 15 -26.49 -42.45 21.61
CA THR A 15 -26.05 -41.34 22.46
C THR A 15 -26.31 -40.01 21.74
N LEU A 16 -27.57 -39.56 21.72
CA LEU A 16 -27.84 -38.14 21.53
C LEU A 16 -27.30 -37.38 22.75
N ASN A 17 -26.11 -36.82 22.60
CA ASN A 17 -25.69 -35.68 23.40
C ASN A 17 -26.63 -34.49 23.07
N SER A 18 -26.62 -33.46 23.90
CA SER A 18 -27.33 -32.19 23.69
C SER A 18 -26.91 -31.41 22.42
N SER A 19 -26.36 -32.09 21.41
CA SER A 19 -25.76 -31.55 20.19
C SER A 19 -26.60 -31.85 18.94
N GLY A 20 -27.86 -32.28 19.09
CA GLY A 20 -28.78 -32.59 18.00
C GLY A 20 -29.39 -31.38 17.27
N ASN A 21 -28.62 -30.30 17.08
CA ASN A 21 -29.06 -29.17 16.27
C ASN A 21 -28.60 -29.33 14.82
N MET A 22 -29.44 -28.93 13.87
CA MET A 22 -29.14 -29.05 12.45
C MET A 22 -28.30 -27.86 11.96
N GLU A 23 -27.22 -28.17 11.27
CA GLU A 23 -26.41 -27.22 10.53
C GLU A 23 -26.18 -27.76 9.13
N ASN A 24 -26.42 -26.94 8.11
CA ASN A 24 -26.11 -27.26 6.72
C ASN A 24 -25.55 -26.05 5.98
N ALA A 25 -25.54 -26.09 4.65
CA ALA A 25 -25.03 -25.00 3.82
C ALA A 25 -25.91 -23.74 3.86
N VAL A 26 -27.21 -23.87 4.13
CA VAL A 26 -28.20 -22.79 4.04
C VAL A 26 -28.43 -22.13 5.40
N ALA A 27 -28.50 -22.91 6.49
CA ALA A 27 -28.79 -22.40 7.83
C ALA A 27 -28.22 -23.29 8.95
N SER A 28 -28.17 -22.76 10.16
CA SER A 28 -27.93 -23.50 11.40
C SER A 28 -29.03 -23.25 12.43
N VAL A 29 -29.15 -24.17 13.38
CA VAL A 29 -29.98 -24.02 14.57
C VAL A 29 -29.07 -24.17 15.78
N SER A 30 -29.26 -23.34 16.79
CA SER A 30 -28.53 -23.45 18.06
C SER A 30 -29.33 -24.28 19.07
N SER A 31 -28.72 -24.58 20.23
CA SER A 31 -29.31 -25.49 21.24
C SER A 31 -30.55 -24.92 21.92
N ASN A 32 -30.78 -23.61 21.83
CA ASN A 32 -31.98 -22.95 22.32
C ASN A 32 -33.04 -22.73 21.23
N GLY A 33 -32.83 -23.28 20.03
CA GLY A 33 -33.76 -23.19 18.89
C GLY A 33 -33.63 -21.93 18.04
N LEU A 34 -32.66 -21.04 18.30
CA LEU A 34 -32.39 -19.89 17.41
C LEU A 34 -31.85 -20.39 16.06
N VAL A 35 -32.50 -19.95 14.98
CA VAL A 35 -32.11 -20.24 13.60
C VAL A 35 -31.24 -19.11 13.04
N THR A 36 -30.13 -19.45 12.40
CA THR A 36 -29.23 -18.49 11.73
C THR A 36 -29.09 -18.87 10.26
N GLY A 37 -29.45 -17.96 9.35
CA GLY A 37 -29.22 -18.12 7.93
C GLY A 37 -27.75 -17.93 7.58
N LYS A 38 -27.22 -18.75 6.65
CA LYS A 38 -25.83 -18.70 6.18
C LYS A 38 -25.72 -18.32 4.72
N THR A 39 -26.60 -18.85 3.89
CA THR A 39 -26.61 -18.62 2.45
C THR A 39 -28.05 -18.69 1.97
N ALA A 40 -28.40 -17.87 0.98
CA ALA A 40 -29.73 -17.92 0.40
C ALA A 40 -30.04 -19.31 -0.20
N GLY A 41 -31.26 -19.79 0.01
CA GLY A 41 -31.69 -21.11 -0.45
C GLY A 41 -32.85 -21.67 0.38
N GLU A 42 -33.46 -22.72 -0.14
CA GLU A 42 -34.46 -23.49 0.62
C GLU A 42 -33.79 -24.63 1.38
N THR A 43 -34.23 -24.89 2.60
CA THR A 43 -33.82 -26.08 3.35
C THR A 43 -34.90 -26.55 4.30
N THR A 44 -34.83 -27.80 4.72
CA THR A 44 -35.60 -28.32 5.85
C THR A 44 -34.71 -28.40 7.08
N LEU A 45 -35.16 -27.83 8.19
CA LEU A 45 -34.53 -27.97 9.50
C LEU A 45 -35.24 -29.03 10.33
N HIS A 46 -34.47 -29.80 11.07
CA HIS A 46 -34.96 -30.89 11.91
C HIS A 46 -34.57 -30.63 13.37
N LEU A 47 -35.56 -30.71 14.27
CA LEU A 47 -35.37 -30.68 15.72
C LEU A 47 -35.70 -32.07 16.28
N PHE A 48 -34.78 -32.65 17.04
CA PHE A 48 -34.89 -34.00 17.57
C PHE A 48 -35.08 -33.98 19.08
N GLY A 49 -36.11 -34.72 19.54
CA GLY A 49 -36.44 -34.90 20.95
C GLY A 49 -36.13 -36.30 21.46
N ARG A 50 -36.03 -36.45 22.78
CA ARG A 50 -35.99 -37.76 23.47
C ARG A 50 -37.33 -38.06 24.13
N ARG A 51 -37.90 -39.24 23.83
CA ARG A 51 -38.97 -39.85 24.64
C ARG A 51 -38.66 -41.33 24.84
N ASN A 52 -38.52 -41.77 26.10
CA ASN A 52 -38.30 -43.18 26.48
C ASN A 52 -37.17 -43.91 25.73
N TYR A 53 -35.96 -43.35 25.73
CA TYR A 53 -34.73 -43.98 25.19
C TYR A 53 -34.64 -44.15 23.67
N THR A 54 -35.59 -43.63 22.90
CA THR A 54 -35.53 -43.57 21.43
C THR A 54 -35.49 -42.12 20.96
N SER A 55 -34.56 -41.79 20.06
CA SER A 55 -34.51 -40.51 19.37
C SER A 55 -35.64 -40.44 18.34
N HIS A 56 -36.45 -39.37 18.34
CA HIS A 56 -37.47 -39.16 17.33
C HIS A 56 -37.40 -37.73 16.76
N ASN A 57 -37.80 -37.59 15.49
CA ASN A 57 -38.04 -36.28 14.87
C ASN A 57 -39.17 -35.60 15.65
N GLU A 58 -38.86 -34.58 16.44
CA GLU A 58 -39.86 -33.89 17.26
C GLU A 58 -40.53 -32.75 16.47
N ALA A 59 -39.79 -32.09 15.57
CA ALA A 59 -40.34 -31.12 14.64
C ALA A 59 -39.49 -31.00 13.37
N THR A 60 -40.14 -30.73 12.24
CA THR A 60 -39.49 -30.35 10.98
C THR A 60 -40.04 -29.02 10.49
N LYS A 61 -39.16 -28.13 10.03
CA LYS A 61 -39.58 -26.84 9.46
C LYS A 61 -38.84 -26.60 8.15
N LYS A 62 -39.60 -26.50 7.05
CA LYS A 62 -39.07 -25.94 5.80
C LYS A 62 -38.88 -24.43 5.98
N ILE A 63 -37.70 -23.94 5.66
CA ILE A 63 -37.37 -22.52 5.67
C ILE A 63 -36.78 -22.13 4.31
N THR A 64 -36.88 -20.84 4.01
CA THR A 64 -36.21 -20.22 2.87
C THR A 64 -35.37 -19.08 3.42
N VAL A 65 -34.05 -19.18 3.27
CA VAL A 65 -33.14 -18.09 3.55
C VAL A 65 -33.06 -17.23 2.29
N VAL A 66 -33.25 -15.94 2.45
CA VAL A 66 -33.25 -14.96 1.37
C VAL A 66 -32.08 -14.02 1.59
N GLU A 67 -31.35 -13.74 0.52
CA GLU A 67 -30.40 -12.63 0.53
C GLU A 67 -31.16 -11.38 0.09
N VAL A 68 -31.14 -10.35 0.93
CA VAL A 68 -31.80 -9.07 0.64
C VAL A 68 -30.76 -8.13 0.07
N GLU A 69 -31.16 -7.40 -0.97
CA GLU A 69 -30.33 -6.38 -1.59
C GLU A 69 -30.31 -5.11 -0.70
N PRO A 70 -29.13 -4.57 -0.35
CA PRO A 70 -29.07 -3.31 0.38
C PRO A 70 -29.43 -2.13 -0.53
N LYS A 71 -30.00 -1.08 0.07
CA LYS A 71 -30.33 0.18 -0.60
C LYS A 71 -29.08 1.02 -0.85
N SER A 72 -28.17 1.07 0.12
CA SER A 72 -26.96 1.88 0.04
C SER A 72 -25.85 1.34 0.93
N ILE A 73 -24.65 1.85 0.68
CA ILE A 73 -23.45 1.67 1.51
C ILE A 73 -23.08 3.03 2.11
N THR A 74 -22.69 3.03 3.38
CA THR A 74 -22.11 4.17 4.09
C THR A 74 -20.72 3.78 4.54
N VAL A 75 -19.73 4.64 4.26
CA VAL A 75 -18.34 4.43 4.67
C VAL A 75 -17.96 5.59 5.58
N THR A 76 -17.55 5.25 6.81
CA THR A 76 -16.90 6.20 7.72
C THR A 76 -15.40 6.02 7.57
N ALA A 77 -14.71 7.08 7.17
CA ALA A 77 -13.27 7.05 6.90
C ALA A 77 -12.45 6.59 8.13
N PRO A 78 -11.30 5.93 7.91
CA PRO A 78 -10.35 5.63 8.99
C PRO A 78 -9.74 6.91 9.56
N THR A 79 -9.06 6.79 10.70
CA THR A 79 -8.47 7.97 11.39
C THR A 79 -7.24 8.53 10.67
N LYS A 80 -6.41 7.67 10.04
CA LYS A 80 -5.22 8.10 9.30
C LYS A 80 -5.60 8.46 7.86
N THR A 81 -5.48 9.74 7.52
CA THR A 81 -5.78 10.29 6.18
C THR A 81 -4.56 10.78 5.44
N GLU A 82 -3.39 10.85 6.08
CA GLU A 82 -2.14 11.29 5.47
C GLU A 82 -1.10 10.18 5.53
N TYR A 83 -0.40 10.01 4.41
CA TYR A 83 0.63 9.00 4.20
C TYR A 83 1.84 9.64 3.55
N VAL A 84 3.00 8.99 3.62
CA VAL A 84 4.22 9.43 2.95
C VAL A 84 4.56 8.49 1.79
N GLU A 85 5.05 9.04 0.69
CA GLU A 85 5.49 8.30 -0.49
C GLU A 85 6.33 7.06 -0.13
N GLY A 86 5.94 5.91 -0.67
CA GLY A 86 6.49 4.59 -0.33
C GLY A 86 5.64 3.82 0.68
N GLU A 87 4.82 4.48 1.50
CA GLU A 87 3.79 3.80 2.30
C GLU A 87 2.71 3.23 1.37
N SER A 88 2.52 1.92 1.42
CA SER A 88 1.51 1.20 0.60
C SER A 88 0.41 0.55 1.43
N GLU A 89 0.64 0.35 2.73
CA GLU A 89 -0.34 -0.23 3.64
C GLU A 89 -1.25 0.85 4.21
N LEU A 90 -2.55 0.70 3.97
CA LEU A 90 -3.57 1.56 4.56
C LEU A 90 -3.79 1.19 6.02
N ASP A 91 -3.79 2.20 6.90
CA ASP A 91 -4.28 2.05 8.26
C ASP A 91 -5.81 2.19 8.25
N LEU A 92 -6.49 1.06 8.44
CA LEU A 92 -7.96 0.98 8.45
C LEU A 92 -8.55 1.15 9.85
N THR A 93 -7.77 1.60 10.84
CA THR A 93 -8.25 1.82 12.20
C THR A 93 -9.44 2.80 12.19
N ASN A 94 -10.55 2.36 12.79
CA ASN A 94 -11.84 3.05 12.83
C ASN A 94 -12.58 3.19 11.49
N LEU A 95 -12.13 2.52 10.41
CA LEU A 95 -12.96 2.36 9.21
C LEU A 95 -14.24 1.60 9.58
N LYS A 96 -15.39 2.18 9.27
CA LYS A 96 -16.69 1.51 9.40
C LYS A 96 -17.39 1.46 8.07
N VAL A 97 -17.93 0.29 7.75
CA VAL A 97 -18.68 0.05 6.52
C VAL A 97 -20.04 -0.49 6.91
N GLU A 98 -21.09 0.26 6.58
CA GLU A 98 -22.46 -0.07 6.91
C GLU A 98 -23.30 -0.19 5.64
N LEU A 99 -24.10 -1.25 5.56
CA LEU A 99 -25.13 -1.39 4.55
C LEU A 99 -26.47 -0.96 5.14
N THR A 100 -27.19 -0.11 4.42
CA THR A 100 -28.57 0.27 4.79
C THR A 100 -29.53 -0.49 3.90
N TYR A 101 -30.52 -1.14 4.51
CA TYR A 101 -31.55 -1.90 3.80
C TYR A 101 -32.84 -1.07 3.66
N ASP A 102 -33.54 -1.27 2.55
CA ASP A 102 -34.83 -0.60 2.38
C ASP A 102 -35.88 -1.26 3.29
N ARG A 103 -36.65 -0.41 3.96
CA ARG A 103 -37.72 -0.82 4.85
C ARG A 103 -38.74 -1.67 4.06
N ALA A 104 -39.25 -1.18 2.94
CA ALA A 104 -40.30 -1.87 2.17
C ALA A 104 -39.84 -3.25 1.65
N ASP A 105 -38.55 -3.44 1.36
CA ASP A 105 -37.99 -4.72 0.93
C ASP A 105 -37.98 -5.78 2.03
N LEU A 106 -37.90 -5.34 3.29
CA LEU A 106 -37.87 -6.22 4.47
C LEU A 106 -39.25 -6.48 5.06
N GLU A 107 -40.23 -5.58 4.89
CA GLU A 107 -41.59 -5.70 5.44
C GLU A 107 -42.23 -7.07 5.17
N LYS A 108 -42.03 -7.60 3.95
CA LYS A 108 -42.54 -8.91 3.52
C LYS A 108 -42.02 -10.10 4.34
N TYR A 109 -40.97 -9.91 5.15
CA TYR A 109 -40.34 -10.95 5.97
C TYR A 109 -40.61 -10.82 7.48
N TYR A 110 -40.96 -9.64 7.99
CA TYR A 110 -41.04 -9.37 9.43
C TYR A 110 -42.46 -9.44 10.05
N GLY A 111 -43.52 -9.61 9.24
CA GLY A 111 -44.87 -9.85 9.75
C GLY A 111 -45.41 -8.73 10.65
N GLU A 112 -46.19 -9.09 11.68
CA GLU A 112 -46.89 -8.12 12.56
C GLU A 112 -45.93 -7.30 13.45
N ASP A 113 -44.72 -7.80 13.74
CA ASP A 113 -43.72 -7.12 14.57
C ASP A 113 -42.95 -6.02 13.81
N TRP A 114 -43.18 -5.90 12.50
CA TRP A 114 -42.52 -4.95 11.62
C TRP A 114 -42.61 -3.48 12.07
N ALA A 115 -43.74 -3.09 12.67
CA ALA A 115 -43.97 -1.73 13.14
C ALA A 115 -42.99 -1.28 14.23
N THR A 116 -42.27 -2.22 14.86
CA THR A 116 -41.30 -1.95 15.94
C THR A 116 -39.85 -1.85 15.47
N VAL A 117 -39.57 -2.18 14.19
CA VAL A 117 -38.20 -2.14 13.65
C VAL A 117 -37.74 -0.68 13.55
N SER A 118 -36.66 -0.34 14.24
CA SER A 118 -36.05 1.00 14.17
C SER A 118 -35.18 1.18 12.93
N ASP A 119 -34.91 2.42 12.54
CA ASP A 119 -34.02 2.69 11.38
C ASP A 119 -32.58 2.24 11.62
N ASP A 120 -32.13 2.18 12.88
CA ASP A 120 -30.81 1.65 13.24
C ASP A 120 -30.72 0.14 12.97
N GLN A 121 -31.82 -0.60 13.14
CA GLN A 121 -31.87 -2.04 12.81
C GLN A 121 -31.84 -2.31 11.30
N LEU A 122 -32.05 -1.29 10.46
CA LEU A 122 -31.88 -1.37 9.01
C LEU A 122 -30.44 -1.14 8.57
N ARG A 123 -29.53 -0.79 9.49
CA ARG A 123 -28.11 -0.59 9.24
C ARG A 123 -27.33 -1.77 9.79
N VAL A 124 -26.54 -2.40 8.93
CA VAL A 124 -25.72 -3.55 9.29
C VAL A 124 -24.27 -3.22 9.00
N GLU A 125 -23.45 -3.21 10.06
CA GLU A 125 -22.00 -3.11 9.94
C GLU A 125 -21.45 -4.41 9.32
N VAL A 126 -20.56 -4.27 8.33
CA VAL A 126 -19.98 -5.37 7.59
C VAL A 126 -18.45 -5.31 7.62
N SER A 127 -17.81 -6.48 7.63
CA SER A 127 -16.35 -6.62 7.65
C SER A 127 -15.77 -7.30 6.42
N ASP A 128 -16.62 -7.85 5.55
CA ASP A 128 -16.27 -8.56 4.32
C ASP A 128 -16.26 -7.63 3.11
N TYR A 129 -15.47 -6.56 3.20
CA TYR A 129 -15.25 -5.61 2.13
C TYR A 129 -13.84 -5.71 1.57
N THR A 130 -13.63 -5.17 0.37
CA THR A 130 -12.30 -4.97 -0.20
C THR A 130 -12.01 -3.49 -0.30
N VAL A 131 -10.74 -3.10 -0.13
CA VAL A 131 -10.27 -1.71 -0.22
C VAL A 131 -9.25 -1.62 -1.35
N SER A 132 -9.30 -0.57 -2.17
CA SER A 132 -8.30 -0.33 -3.21
C SER A 132 -6.95 0.12 -2.62
N GLU A 133 -5.87 -0.11 -3.34
CA GLU A 133 -4.52 0.31 -2.95
C GLU A 133 -4.31 1.82 -3.09
N ILE A 134 -3.28 2.34 -2.41
CA ILE A 134 -2.80 3.71 -2.55
C ILE A 134 -2.12 3.87 -3.90
N ASN A 135 -2.54 4.87 -4.69
CA ASN A 135 -1.88 5.20 -5.93
C ASN A 135 -0.63 6.04 -5.65
N GLN A 136 0.54 5.41 -5.75
CA GLN A 136 1.87 6.02 -5.49
C GLN A 136 2.26 7.14 -6.46
N LYS A 137 1.47 7.40 -7.52
CA LYS A 137 1.75 8.45 -8.51
C LYS A 137 0.99 9.76 -8.25
N ILE A 138 -0.03 9.72 -7.39
CA ILE A 138 -0.79 10.92 -7.02
C ILE A 138 -0.19 11.41 -5.71
N LEU A 139 0.82 12.27 -5.83
CA LEU A 139 1.53 12.88 -4.71
C LEU A 139 1.01 14.29 -4.44
N ASP A 140 1.00 14.67 -3.17
CA ASP A 140 0.65 16.01 -2.67
C ASP A 140 -0.76 16.50 -3.07
N ASP A 141 -1.63 15.58 -3.47
CA ASP A 141 -3.01 15.82 -3.86
C ASP A 141 -3.95 14.79 -3.24
N GLU A 142 -5.25 15.12 -3.20
CA GLU A 142 -6.27 14.24 -2.68
C GLU A 142 -6.50 13.05 -3.62
N GLN A 143 -6.43 11.83 -3.08
CA GLN A 143 -6.80 10.61 -3.80
C GLN A 143 -7.88 9.82 -3.05
N TYR A 144 -8.72 9.13 -3.82
CA TYR A 144 -9.87 8.40 -3.29
C TYR A 144 -9.61 6.91 -3.23
N ILE A 145 -9.81 6.34 -2.05
CA ILE A 145 -9.77 4.91 -1.80
C ILE A 145 -11.18 4.35 -1.93
N VAL A 146 -11.33 3.29 -2.73
CA VAL A 146 -12.61 2.64 -3.01
C VAL A 146 -12.81 1.46 -2.07
N VAL A 147 -13.91 1.48 -1.33
CA VAL A 147 -14.39 0.35 -0.52
C VAL A 147 -15.50 -0.34 -1.30
N SER A 148 -15.38 -1.65 -1.51
CA SER A 148 -16.37 -2.44 -2.26
C SER A 148 -16.94 -3.58 -1.43
N VAL A 149 -18.26 -3.75 -1.49
CA VAL A 149 -19.00 -4.86 -0.87
C VAL A 149 -19.86 -5.51 -1.93
N VAL A 150 -19.91 -6.85 -1.95
CA VAL A 150 -20.79 -7.60 -2.86
C VAL A 150 -21.96 -8.19 -2.09
N ARG A 151 -23.18 -7.89 -2.53
CA ARG A 151 -24.44 -8.42 -1.99
C ARG A 151 -25.42 -8.70 -3.11
N ALA A 152 -26.12 -9.83 -3.05
CA ALA A 152 -27.11 -10.25 -4.04
C ALA A 152 -26.58 -10.17 -5.49
N GLY A 153 -25.29 -10.49 -5.70
CA GLY A 153 -24.62 -10.40 -7.01
C GLY A 153 -24.33 -8.99 -7.51
N LYS A 154 -24.59 -7.94 -6.71
CA LYS A 154 -24.31 -6.53 -7.03
C LYS A 154 -23.16 -5.99 -6.19
N THR A 155 -22.39 -5.07 -6.76
CA THR A 155 -21.28 -4.39 -6.07
C THR A 155 -21.71 -3.00 -5.62
N TYR A 156 -21.55 -2.74 -4.33
CA TYR A 156 -21.76 -1.43 -3.70
C TYR A 156 -20.41 -0.81 -3.43
N ARG A 157 -20.28 0.49 -3.71
CA ARG A 157 -19.03 1.21 -3.54
C ARG A 157 -19.23 2.44 -2.68
N GLY A 158 -18.37 2.60 -1.69
CA GLY A 158 -18.14 3.83 -0.98
C GLY A 158 -16.71 4.30 -1.18
N VAL A 159 -16.44 5.55 -0.83
CA VAL A 159 -15.10 6.12 -0.93
C VAL A 159 -14.77 6.91 0.31
N PHE A 160 -13.49 6.98 0.63
CA PHE A 160 -12.91 7.98 1.52
C PHE A 160 -11.64 8.53 0.85
N SER A 161 -11.22 9.72 1.24
CA SER A 161 -10.02 10.35 0.70
C SER A 161 -8.82 10.23 1.64
N ILE A 162 -7.64 10.25 1.03
CA ILE A 162 -6.34 10.36 1.70
C ILE A 162 -5.47 11.35 0.92
N THR A 163 -4.37 11.77 1.54
CA THR A 163 -3.28 12.47 0.86
C THR A 163 -1.99 11.68 1.00
N LEU A 164 -1.31 11.40 -0.11
CA LEU A 164 0.02 10.81 -0.12
C LEU A 164 1.04 11.95 -0.34
N LYS A 165 1.79 12.31 0.70
CA LYS A 165 2.77 13.38 0.65
C LYS A 165 4.05 12.89 -0.04
N SER A 166 4.61 13.71 -0.94
CA SER A 166 5.96 13.46 -1.44
C SER A 166 6.97 13.53 -0.29
N LYS A 167 8.10 12.83 -0.45
CA LYS A 167 9.20 12.97 0.53
C LYS A 167 9.73 14.40 0.53
N GLU A 168 9.84 14.99 1.71
CA GLU A 168 10.28 16.37 1.91
C GLU A 168 11.81 16.43 1.93
N LEU A 169 12.44 16.56 0.75
CA LEU A 169 13.89 16.65 0.63
C LEU A 169 14.45 17.88 1.35
N THR A 170 15.41 17.65 2.25
CA THR A 170 16.07 18.70 3.05
C THR A 170 17.54 18.90 2.73
N ASP A 171 18.29 17.83 2.50
CA ASP A 171 19.72 17.87 2.19
C ASP A 171 20.13 16.57 1.46
N ILE A 172 21.36 16.56 0.94
CA ILE A 172 22.02 15.32 0.50
C ILE A 172 23.37 15.14 1.21
N GLU A 173 23.75 13.90 1.45
CA GLU A 173 25.10 13.50 1.82
C GLU A 173 25.77 12.85 0.62
N ILE A 174 27.06 13.10 0.43
CA ILE A 174 27.83 12.47 -0.63
C ILE A 174 29.08 11.79 -0.09
N THR A 175 29.46 10.68 -0.71
CA THR A 175 30.82 10.13 -0.58
C THR A 175 31.63 10.68 -1.74
N ASN A 176 32.76 11.34 -1.45
CA ASN A 176 33.59 11.91 -2.51
C ASN A 176 34.22 10.78 -3.36
N PRO A 177 34.20 10.89 -4.70
CA PRO A 177 34.91 9.98 -5.57
C PRO A 177 36.41 10.33 -5.61
N GLN A 178 37.11 9.95 -6.67
CA GLN A 178 38.53 10.25 -6.85
C GLN A 178 38.82 11.76 -6.77
N TYR A 179 39.68 12.14 -5.82
CA TYR A 179 40.11 13.52 -5.60
C TYR A 179 41.24 13.98 -6.54
N LYS A 180 42.17 13.08 -6.91
CA LYS A 180 43.41 13.45 -7.61
C LYS A 180 43.46 12.91 -9.03
N TYR A 181 43.88 13.75 -9.97
CA TYR A 181 44.07 13.42 -11.37
C TYR A 181 45.47 13.84 -11.83
N ILE A 182 45.94 13.24 -12.91
CA ILE A 182 47.18 13.63 -13.59
C ILE A 182 46.84 14.29 -14.93
N GLU A 183 47.75 15.11 -15.43
CA GLU A 183 47.68 15.69 -16.77
C GLU A 183 47.36 14.62 -17.83
N GLY A 184 46.43 14.96 -18.74
CA GLY A 184 45.94 14.07 -19.79
C GLY A 184 44.64 13.34 -19.46
N VAL A 185 44.18 13.34 -18.21
CA VAL A 185 42.84 12.84 -17.87
C VAL A 185 41.79 13.91 -18.21
N THR A 186 40.81 13.55 -19.04
CA THR A 186 39.78 14.49 -19.55
C THR A 186 38.39 14.26 -18.99
N GLU A 187 38.18 13.16 -18.27
CA GLU A 187 36.88 12.79 -17.69
C GLU A 187 37.03 12.48 -16.20
N LEU A 188 36.01 12.82 -15.42
CA LEU A 188 35.96 12.49 -13.99
C LEU A 188 35.64 11.01 -13.80
N ASP A 189 36.41 10.35 -12.94
CA ASP A 189 36.05 9.03 -12.42
C ASP A 189 35.08 9.23 -11.24
N LEU A 190 33.80 8.96 -11.50
CA LEU A 190 32.73 9.04 -10.50
C LEU A 190 32.56 7.74 -9.73
N SER A 191 33.44 6.74 -9.91
CA SER A 191 33.40 5.52 -9.11
C SER A 191 33.56 5.85 -7.62
N GLY A 192 32.71 5.24 -6.80
CA GLY A 192 32.64 5.51 -5.37
C GLY A 192 31.84 6.74 -4.97
N LEU A 193 31.36 7.57 -5.92
CA LEU A 193 30.36 8.59 -5.60
C LEU A 193 29.04 7.90 -5.24
N THR A 194 28.60 8.10 -4.00
CA THR A 194 27.27 7.71 -3.53
C THR A 194 26.54 8.94 -3.04
N VAL A 195 25.26 9.06 -3.36
CA VAL A 195 24.41 10.16 -2.89
C VAL A 195 23.32 9.59 -2.00
N LYS A 196 23.19 10.14 -0.79
CA LYS A 196 22.16 9.79 0.16
C LYS A 196 21.28 11.00 0.40
N ALA A 197 19.99 10.89 0.08
CA ALA A 197 19.02 11.95 0.28
C ALA A 197 18.48 11.91 1.71
N ASN A 198 18.34 13.09 2.33
CA ASN A 198 17.80 13.27 3.67
C ASN A 198 16.44 13.95 3.58
N TYR A 199 15.42 13.32 4.16
CA TYR A 199 14.04 13.80 4.13
C TYR A 199 13.54 14.17 5.53
N ALA A 200 12.69 15.20 5.64
CA ALA A 200 12.13 15.61 6.93
C ALA A 200 11.02 14.66 7.43
N ASN A 201 10.30 14.02 6.51
CA ASN A 201 9.11 13.22 6.77
C ASN A 201 9.28 11.72 6.46
N ALA A 202 10.48 11.30 6.05
CA ALA A 202 10.79 9.91 5.68
C ALA A 202 12.23 9.56 6.09
N GLU A 203 12.54 8.27 6.12
CA GLU A 203 13.92 7.84 6.30
C GLU A 203 14.80 8.25 5.12
N SER A 204 16.06 8.58 5.41
CA SER A 204 17.06 8.87 4.39
C SER A 204 17.39 7.63 3.56
N GLU A 205 17.63 7.81 2.27
CA GLU A 205 17.90 6.69 1.35
C GLU A 205 18.99 7.03 0.33
N PHE A 206 19.63 5.99 -0.22
CA PHE A 206 20.57 6.16 -1.33
C PHE A 206 19.81 6.35 -2.64
N VAL A 207 20.19 7.38 -3.39
CA VAL A 207 19.54 7.77 -4.64
C VAL A 207 20.52 7.68 -5.81
N THR A 208 20.00 7.45 -7.01
CA THR A 208 20.81 7.23 -8.23
C THR A 208 20.48 8.17 -9.37
N ASP A 209 19.38 8.90 -9.28
CA ASP A 209 18.84 9.85 -10.24
C ASP A 209 19.30 11.30 -9.98
N TYR A 210 20.48 11.45 -9.38
CA TYR A 210 21.15 12.74 -9.22
C TYR A 210 21.91 13.15 -10.49
N THR A 211 22.25 14.42 -10.57
CA THR A 211 23.08 14.99 -11.64
C THR A 211 24.43 15.46 -11.09
N VAL A 212 25.47 15.39 -11.92
CA VAL A 212 26.81 15.90 -11.61
C VAL A 212 27.17 16.92 -12.68
N ASP A 213 27.52 18.15 -12.27
CA ASP A 213 27.98 19.19 -13.19
C ASP A 213 29.45 18.97 -13.57
N THR A 214 29.67 18.06 -14.51
CA THR A 214 31.01 17.76 -15.03
C THR A 214 31.56 18.90 -15.89
N SER A 215 30.74 19.90 -16.26
CA SER A 215 31.21 21.06 -17.05
C SER A 215 32.09 22.00 -16.24
N ALA A 216 31.98 21.94 -14.91
CA ALA A 216 32.85 22.66 -13.97
C ALA A 216 34.27 22.07 -13.89
N PHE A 217 34.53 20.90 -14.49
CA PHE A 217 35.85 20.28 -14.53
C PHE A 217 36.67 20.79 -15.72
N ASP A 218 37.71 21.58 -15.43
CA ASP A 218 38.75 21.97 -16.38
C ASP A 218 40.00 21.08 -16.20
N PRO A 219 40.26 20.13 -17.11
CA PRO A 219 41.42 19.24 -17.01
C PRO A 219 42.77 19.95 -17.26
N LYS A 220 42.76 21.22 -17.69
CA LYS A 220 43.96 22.03 -17.92
C LYS A 220 44.27 22.98 -16.77
N LEU A 221 43.40 23.05 -15.78
CA LEU A 221 43.62 23.84 -14.57
C LEU A 221 44.42 23.02 -13.56
N PHE A 222 45.75 23.19 -13.62
CA PHE A 222 46.68 22.39 -12.84
C PHE A 222 46.96 22.98 -11.45
N ASN A 223 47.11 22.09 -10.46
CA ASN A 223 47.49 22.40 -9.09
C ASN A 223 46.53 23.35 -8.35
N GLU A 224 45.30 23.46 -8.84
CA GLU A 224 44.21 24.22 -8.21
C GLU A 224 43.01 23.30 -7.99
N GLU A 225 42.36 23.44 -6.84
CA GLU A 225 41.16 22.67 -6.51
C GLU A 225 39.94 23.20 -7.26
N GLN A 226 39.17 22.28 -7.82
CA GLN A 226 37.93 22.54 -8.55
C GLN A 226 36.77 21.89 -7.79
N GLN A 227 35.66 22.61 -7.62
CA GLN A 227 34.49 22.11 -6.91
C GLN A 227 33.45 21.63 -7.90
N ILE A 228 33.19 20.32 -7.91
CA ILE A 228 32.21 19.69 -8.79
C ILE A 228 30.89 19.56 -8.04
N THR A 229 29.81 20.08 -8.63
CA THR A 229 28.49 20.10 -7.98
C THR A 229 27.70 18.84 -8.29
N VAL A 230 27.15 18.22 -7.25
CA VAL A 230 26.18 17.13 -7.31
C VAL A 230 24.83 17.70 -6.89
N THR A 231 23.78 17.47 -7.68
CA THR A 231 22.42 17.95 -7.39
C THR A 231 21.44 16.80 -7.47
N TYR A 232 20.57 16.68 -6.47
CA TYR A 232 19.45 15.77 -6.48
C TYR A 232 18.15 16.56 -6.42
N THR A 233 17.16 16.18 -7.22
CA THR A 233 15.85 16.84 -7.26
C THR A 233 14.73 15.82 -7.10
N HIS A 234 13.89 16.01 -6.08
CA HIS A 234 12.74 15.16 -5.80
C HIS A 234 11.48 15.99 -5.63
N ALA A 235 10.41 15.65 -6.34
CA ALA A 235 9.12 16.35 -6.27
C ALA A 235 9.24 17.90 -6.34
N GLY A 236 10.11 18.40 -7.22
CA GLY A 236 10.34 19.84 -7.42
C GLY A 236 11.23 20.53 -6.37
N ARG A 237 11.77 19.79 -5.39
CA ARG A 237 12.73 20.29 -4.40
C ARG A 237 14.13 19.80 -4.77
N SER A 238 15.13 20.67 -4.64
CA SER A 238 16.52 20.31 -4.97
C SER A 238 17.45 20.57 -3.79
N ALA A 239 18.44 19.69 -3.64
CA ALA A 239 19.57 19.86 -2.72
C ALA A 239 20.87 19.54 -3.45
N SER A 240 21.95 20.22 -3.05
CA SER A 240 23.25 20.12 -3.73
C SER A 240 24.40 20.07 -2.74
N LYS A 241 25.46 19.34 -3.11
CA LYS A 241 26.76 19.32 -2.43
C LYS A 241 27.86 19.40 -3.47
N THR A 242 29.06 19.78 -3.04
CA THR A 242 30.24 19.77 -3.90
C THR A 242 31.29 18.81 -3.36
N PHE A 243 32.06 18.22 -4.28
CA PHE A 243 33.29 17.52 -3.94
C PHE A 243 34.47 18.17 -4.67
N PRO A 244 35.65 18.22 -4.04
CA PRO A 244 36.83 18.78 -4.65
C PRO A 244 37.50 17.79 -5.59
N VAL A 245 38.16 18.30 -6.63
CA VAL A 245 39.11 17.56 -7.48
C VAL A 245 40.33 18.43 -7.78
N ILE A 246 41.48 17.81 -8.04
CA ILE A 246 42.71 18.51 -8.44
C ILE A 246 43.43 17.74 -9.54
N VAL A 247 43.95 18.46 -10.55
CA VAL A 247 44.77 17.90 -11.62
C VAL A 247 46.23 18.29 -11.40
N TYR A 248 47.13 17.32 -11.31
CA TYR A 248 48.56 17.58 -11.22
C TYR A 248 49.20 17.60 -12.61
N GLY A 249 49.83 18.72 -12.96
CA GLY A 249 50.67 18.84 -14.14
C GLY A 249 51.93 17.98 -14.02
N ILE A 250 52.42 17.42 -15.13
CA ILE A 250 53.70 16.71 -15.13
C ILE A 250 54.83 17.75 -15.08
N PRO A 251 55.76 17.71 -14.10
CA PRO A 251 56.85 18.67 -14.04
C PRO A 251 57.77 18.49 -15.25
N VAL A 252 58.02 19.58 -15.98
CA VAL A 252 58.97 19.61 -17.11
C VAL A 252 60.26 20.27 -16.65
N LEU A 253 61.40 19.59 -16.84
CA LEU A 253 62.73 20.11 -16.56
C LEU A 253 63.42 20.46 -17.88
N SER A 254 63.87 21.70 -18.02
CA SER A 254 64.85 22.05 -19.05
C SER A 254 66.24 21.65 -18.56
N VAL A 255 66.88 20.72 -19.26
CA VAL A 255 68.30 20.42 -19.10
C VAL A 255 69.02 20.92 -20.34
N ASP A 256 69.99 21.81 -20.14
CA ASP A 256 70.96 22.12 -21.18
C ASP A 256 72.03 21.02 -21.19
N ASN A 257 72.04 20.21 -22.26
CA ASN A 257 73.03 19.15 -22.48
C ASN A 257 74.14 19.57 -23.45
N GLY A 258 74.23 20.84 -23.83
CA GLY A 258 75.15 21.30 -24.86
C GLY A 258 75.76 22.66 -24.58
N GLY A 259 76.81 22.69 -23.75
CA GLY A 259 77.86 23.72 -23.78
C GLY A 259 77.42 25.17 -23.94
N TYR A 260 76.25 25.56 -23.43
CA TYR A 260 75.72 26.91 -23.60
C TYR A 260 76.54 27.88 -22.73
N ASP A 261 77.24 28.81 -23.38
CA ASP A 261 78.12 29.80 -22.72
C ASP A 261 77.40 31.10 -22.32
N GLY A 262 76.07 31.15 -22.47
CA GLY A 262 75.24 32.28 -22.05
C GLY A 262 75.09 33.42 -23.07
N ASN A 263 75.64 33.30 -24.28
CA ASN A 263 75.51 34.38 -25.29
C ASN A 263 74.28 34.20 -26.19
N TRP A 264 73.21 34.95 -25.88
CA TRP A 264 72.22 35.34 -26.90
C TRP A 264 72.69 36.60 -27.62
N THR A 265 73.43 36.45 -28.71
CA THR A 265 73.60 37.56 -29.66
C THR A 265 72.46 37.50 -30.67
N ALA A 266 71.51 38.44 -30.57
CA ALA A 266 70.61 38.71 -31.67
C ALA A 266 71.45 39.26 -32.84
N ASP A 267 71.35 38.62 -34.01
CA ASP A 267 71.96 39.17 -35.22
C ASP A 267 71.38 40.55 -35.49
N ARG A 268 72.25 41.55 -35.63
CA ARG A 268 71.85 42.86 -36.17
C ARG A 268 71.39 42.61 -37.60
N VAL A 269 70.08 42.74 -37.81
CA VAL A 269 69.52 42.94 -39.15
C VAL A 269 70.13 44.24 -39.68
N VAL A 270 70.98 44.13 -40.71
CA VAL A 270 71.49 45.26 -41.49
C VAL A 270 70.49 45.56 -42.60
#